data_AF-V4S8Q9-F1
#
_entry.id   AF-V4S8Q9-F1
#
_cell.length_a   1.000
_cell.length_b   1.000
_cell.length_c   1.000
_cell.angle_alpha   90.00
_cell.angle_beta   90.00
_cell.angle_gamma   90.00
#
_symmetry.space_group_name_H-M   'P 1'
#
loop_
_entity.id
_entity.type
_entity.pdbx_description
1 polymer ?
#
loop_
_entity_poly.entity_id
_entity_poly.type
_entity_poly.pdbx_seq_one_letter_code
_entity_poly.pdbx_strand_id
1 'polypeptide(L)' 'SNSGPNTNGCQFFITCAKCDWLDNKHVVFGRVLGDGLLVVGKIENVVTGPNNRPKLVCTIAECGEM' A
#
# COMPACT_ATOMS: atom_id res chain seq x y z
N SER A 1 8.01 -0.52 1.67
CA SER A 1 8.76 -1.42 0.79
C SER A 1 10.24 -1.22 1.03
N ASN A 2 11.00 -2.30 0.98
CA ASN A 2 12.43 -2.32 1.24
C ASN A 2 13.14 -3.15 0.14
N SER A 3 14.47 -3.09 0.12
CA SER A 3 15.34 -3.80 -0.80
C SER A 3 16.22 -4.82 -0.05
N GLY A 4 15.75 -5.30 1.10
CA GLY A 4 16.49 -6.18 2.00
C GLY A 4 16.43 -5.75 3.48
N PRO A 5 17.11 -6.50 4.36
CA PRO A 5 17.17 -6.21 5.78
C PRO A 5 17.69 -4.79 6.05
N ASN A 6 17.01 -4.06 6.95
CA ASN A 6 17.39 -2.72 7.40
C ASN A 6 17.47 -1.64 6.30
N THR A 7 16.72 -1.80 5.20
CA THR A 7 16.65 -0.78 4.13
C THR A 7 15.26 -0.11 4.03
N ASN A 8 14.60 0.12 5.17
CA ASN A 8 13.31 0.81 5.18
C ASN A 8 13.50 2.29 4.82
N GLY A 9 12.80 2.76 3.79
CA GLY A 9 12.70 4.18 3.43
C GLY A 9 11.29 4.71 3.66
N CYS A 10 10.77 5.54 2.76
CA CYS A 10 9.42 6.10 2.84
C CYS A 10 8.34 5.31 2.10
N GLN A 11 8.71 4.32 1.28
CA GLN A 11 7.73 3.51 0.56
C GLN A 11 6.95 2.63 1.54
N PHE A 12 5.65 2.48 1.33
CA PHE A 12 4.79 1.54 2.07
C PHE A 12 3.83 0.84 1.10
N PHE A 13 3.09 -0.14 1.60
CA PHE A 13 2.02 -0.82 0.86
C PHE A 13 0.90 -1.19 1.83
N ILE A 14 -0.30 -1.37 1.28
CA ILE A 14 -1.47 -1.86 2.00
C ILE A 14 -1.84 -3.22 1.38
N THR A 15 -1.90 -4.25 2.21
CA THR A 15 -2.28 -5.60 1.77
C THR A 15 -3.79 -5.65 1.55
N CYS A 16 -4.23 -6.12 0.38
CA CYS A 16 -5.65 -6.34 0.08
C CYS A 16 -6.08 -7.82 0.24
N ALA A 17 -5.11 -8.71 0.49
CA ALA A 17 -5.31 -10.11 0.82
C ALA A 17 -4.23 -10.57 1.82
N LYS A 18 -4.36 -11.80 2.32
CA LYS A 18 -3.36 -12.42 3.18
C LYS A 18 -2.05 -12.64 2.42
N CYS A 19 -0.92 -12.20 2.98
CA CYS A 19 0.40 -12.19 2.32
C CYS A 19 1.52 -12.81 3.18
N ASP A 20 1.34 -14.05 3.64
CA ASP A 20 2.26 -14.72 4.58
C ASP A 20 3.72 -14.79 4.10
N TRP A 21 3.97 -14.75 2.79
CA TRP A 21 5.32 -14.75 2.23
C TRP A 21 6.14 -13.48 2.53
N LEU A 22 5.49 -12.43 3.05
CA LEU A 22 6.09 -11.16 3.46
C LEU A 22 6.49 -11.14 4.94
N ASP A 23 6.06 -12.12 5.72
CA ASP A 23 6.36 -12.21 7.15
C ASP A 23 7.87 -12.22 7.39
N ASN A 24 8.31 -11.46 8.39
CA ASN A 24 9.73 -11.22 8.74
C ASN A 24 10.59 -10.55 7.64
N LYS A 25 10.02 -10.22 6.48
CA LYS A 25 10.70 -9.46 5.40
C LYS A 25 10.27 -7.99 5.38
N HIS A 26 9.01 -7.74 5.69
CA HIS A 26 8.45 -6.40 5.82
C HIS A 26 7.82 -6.22 7.20
N VAL A 27 8.11 -5.06 7.82
CA VAL A 27 7.54 -4.72 9.12
C VAL A 27 6.12 -4.21 8.92
N VAL A 28 5.15 -4.85 9.57
CA VAL A 28 3.78 -4.34 9.70
C VAL A 28 3.76 -3.30 10.82
N PHE A 29 3.36 -2.06 10.51
CA PHE A 29 3.39 -0.94 11.45
C PHE A 29 2.03 -0.24 11.64
N GLY A 30 0.96 -0.73 11.01
CA GLY A 30 -0.37 -0.12 11.12
C GLY A 30 -1.45 -0.89 10.38
N ARG A 31 -2.68 -0.41 10.47
CA ARG A 31 -3.85 -0.93 9.75
C ARG A 31 -4.79 0.19 9.32
N VAL A 32 -5.53 -0.03 8.24
CA VAL A 32 -6.58 0.88 7.79
C VAL A 32 -7.79 0.76 8.72
N LEU A 33 -8.42 1.89 9.05
CA LEU A 33 -9.59 1.96 9.93
C LEU A 33 -10.84 2.42 9.17
N GLY A 34 -12.02 2.00 9.64
CA GLY A 34 -13.32 2.47 9.15
C GLY A 34 -13.51 2.36 7.64
N ASP A 35 -14.07 3.43 7.06
CA ASP A 35 -14.42 3.50 5.63
C ASP A 35 -13.19 3.57 4.70
N GLY A 36 -11.98 3.69 5.25
CA GLY A 36 -10.74 3.70 4.47
C GLY A 36 -10.56 2.43 3.63
N LEU A 37 -11.09 1.29 4.07
CA LEU A 37 -11.03 0.03 3.31
C LEU A 37 -11.81 0.11 1.98
N LEU A 38 -12.89 0.89 1.92
CA LEU A 38 -13.64 1.08 0.67
C LEU A 38 -12.81 1.86 -0.37
N VAL A 39 -12.02 2.83 0.08
CA VAL A 39 -11.11 3.60 -0.78
C VAL A 39 -9.96 2.72 -1.27
N VAL A 40 -9.38 1.92 -0.38
CA VAL A 40 -8.34 0.93 -0.75
C VAL A 40 -8.87 -0.03 -1.82
N GLY A 41 -10.08 -0.58 -1.64
CA GLY A 41 -10.70 -1.46 -2.64
C GLY A 41 -10.94 -0.77 -3.98
N LYS A 42 -11.31 0.51 -4.00
CA LYS A 42 -11.40 1.29 -5.26
C LYS A 42 -10.05 1.44 -5.94
N ILE A 43 -8.98 1.72 -5.19
CA ILE A 43 -7.61 1.86 -5.73
C ILE A 43 -7.11 0.52 -6.28
N GLU A 44 -7.34 -0.58 -5.56
CA GLU A 44 -6.95 -1.94 -5.98
C GLU A 44 -7.55 -2.32 -7.35
N ASN A 45 -8.78 -1.89 -7.63
CA ASN A 45 -9.49 -2.22 -8.87
C ASN A 45 -9.20 -1.27 -10.04
N VAL A 46 -8.30 -0.29 -9.88
CA VAL A 46 -7.90 0.60 -10.99
C VAL A 46 -7.10 -0.19 -12.03
N VAL A 47 -7.49 -0.06 -13.31
CA VAL A 47 -6.77 -0.69 -14.42
C VAL A 47 -5.31 -0.25 -14.44
N THR A 48 -4.40 -1.21 -14.46
CA THR A 48 -2.95 -0.96 -14.54
C THR A 48 -2.43 -1.08 -15.97
N GLY A 49 -1.31 -0.41 -16.23
CA GLY A 49 -0.51 -0.52 -17.45
C GLY A 49 0.84 -1.20 -17.18
N PRO A 50 1.85 -0.93 -18.04
CA PRO A 50 3.20 -1.47 -17.85
C PRO A 50 3.76 -1.19 -16.45
N ASN A 51 4.55 -2.13 -15.92
CA ASN A 51 5.13 -2.07 -14.57
C ASN A 51 4.11 -1.95 -13.43
N ASN A 52 2.89 -2.48 -13.63
CA ASN A 52 1.79 -2.42 -12.67
C ASN A 52 1.41 -0.99 -12.23
N ARG A 53 1.71 0.03 -13.06
CA ARG A 53 1.33 1.42 -12.75
C ARG A 53 -0.14 1.66 -13.10
N PRO A 54 -0.95 2.25 -12.20
CA PRO A 54 -2.33 2.63 -12.50
C PRO A 54 -2.42 3.53 -13.73
N LYS A 55 -3.38 3.28 -14.63
CA LYS A 55 -3.68 4.15 -15.77
C LYS A 55 -4.36 5.45 -15.33
N LEU A 56 -5.15 5.38 -14.27
CA LEU A 56 -5.68 6.54 -13.56
C LEU A 56 -4.73 6.88 -12.42
N VAL A 57 -4.30 8.14 -12.34
CA VAL A 57 -3.38 8.58 -11.28
C VAL A 57 -4.08 8.55 -9.93
N CYS A 58 -3.53 7.80 -8.97
CA CYS A 58 -3.97 7.77 -7.59
C CYS A 58 -3.03 8.64 -6.74
N THR A 59 -3.45 9.88 -6.43
CA THR A 59 -2.65 10.86 -5.68
C THR A 59 -3.17 10.99 -4.25
N ILE A 60 -2.26 10.99 -3.27
CA ILE A 60 -2.55 11.47 -1.91
C ILE A 60 -2.56 13.01 -1.98
N ALA A 61 -3.75 13.60 -2.05
CA ALA A 61 -3.88 15.06 -2.20
C ALA A 61 -3.57 15.80 -0.89
N GLU A 62 -3.95 15.21 0.25
CA GLU A 62 -3.75 15.77 1.59
C GLU A 62 -3.46 14.63 2.58
N CYS A 63 -2.67 14.90 3.63
CA CYS A 63 -2.34 13.96 4.69
C CYS A 63 -1.99 14.69 5.99
N GLY A 64 -2.17 14.02 7.14
CA GLY A 64 -1.88 14.59 8.46
C GLY A 64 -2.11 13.59 9.59
N GLU A 65 -2.06 14.10 10.82
CA GLU A 65 -2.38 13.39 12.06
C GLU A 65 -3.76 13.87 12.57
N MET A 66 -4.52 12.99 13.23
CA MET A 66 -5.83 13.28 13.82
C MET A 66 -5.70 13.56 15.31
#